data_AF-A0A0S2DM91-F1
#
_entry.id   AF-A0A0S2DM91-F1
#
_cell.length_a   1.000
_cell.length_b   1.000
_cell.length_c   1.000
_cell.angle_alpha   90.00
_cell.angle_beta   90.00
_cell.angle_gamma   90.00
#
_symmetry.space_group_name_H-M   'P 1'
#
loop_
_entity.id
_entity.type
_entity.pdbx_description
1 polymer ?
#
loop_
_entity_poly.entity_id
_entity_poly.type
_entity_poly.pdbx_seq_one_letter_code
_entity_poly.pdbx_strand_id
1 'polypeptide(L)'
;MWLAERRLRRVAADGSVATVRVRIGQPRTHRDDCVCAVELDSGSGPASRHEIHGVDAWQAIVLAMGFARAMLQAQLRQGHRLLWPDDDEPYALDDLFPSAK
;
A
#
# COMPACT_ATOMS: atom_id res chain seq x y z
N MET A 1 2.12 7.77 -14.19
CA MET A 1 2.97 8.46 -13.20
C MET A 1 2.55 8.07 -11.80
N TRP A 2 3.51 7.81 -10.92
CA TRP A 2 3.26 7.48 -9.51
C TRP A 2 3.28 8.76 -8.68
N LEU A 3 2.31 8.89 -7.77
CA LEU A 3 2.24 9.98 -6.80
C LEU A 3 3.15 9.68 -5.61
N ALA A 4 3.15 8.43 -5.14
CA ALA A 4 3.94 7.99 -4.01
C ALA A 4 4.38 6.52 -4.17
N GLU A 5 5.54 6.20 -3.64
CA GLU A 5 6.07 4.83 -3.52
C GLU A 5 6.67 4.63 -2.12
N ARG A 6 6.47 3.43 -1.58
CA ARG A 6 7.07 2.97 -0.34
C ARG A 6 7.55 1.53 -0.48
N ARG A 7 8.69 1.26 0.14
CA ARG A 7 9.30 -0.07 0.20
C ARG A 7 9.44 -0.46 1.66
N LEU A 8 9.08 -1.71 1.94
CA LEU A 8 9.08 -2.30 3.26
C LEU A 8 9.75 -3.66 3.16
N ARG A 9 10.35 -4.12 4.24
CA ARG A 9 10.78 -5.51 4.34
C ARG A 9 9.71 -6.30 5.06
N ARG A 10 9.28 -7.42 4.47
CA ARG A 10 8.32 -8.33 5.08
C ARG A 10 9.03 -9.58 5.54
N VAL A 11 8.82 -9.95 6.80
CA VAL A 11 9.25 -11.23 7.36
C VAL A 11 8.00 -12.08 7.57
N ALA A 12 7.88 -13.20 6.86
CA ALA A 12 6.76 -14.12 7.01
C ALA A 12 6.93 -14.99 8.27
N ALA A 13 5.90 -15.77 8.61
CA ALA A 13 5.89 -16.60 9.81
C ALA A 13 6.96 -17.72 9.79
N ASP A 14 7.35 -18.18 8.60
CA ASP A 14 8.43 -19.16 8.39
C ASP A 14 9.84 -18.52 8.44
N GLY A 15 9.94 -17.21 8.67
CA GLY A 15 11.19 -16.45 8.68
C GLY A 15 11.65 -15.98 7.29
N SER A 16 10.95 -16.34 6.21
CA SER A 16 11.30 -15.88 4.87
C SER A 16 11.14 -14.36 4.75
N VAL A 17 12.07 -13.75 4.01
CA VAL A 17 12.15 -12.30 3.87
C VAL A 17 11.87 -11.91 2.42
N ALA A 18 10.99 -10.92 2.23
CA ALA A 18 10.67 -10.35 0.92
C ALA A 18 10.61 -8.83 1.00
N THR A 19 10.89 -8.15 -0.11
CA THR A 19 10.61 -6.72 -0.22
C THR A 19 9.17 -6.52 -0.66
N VAL A 20 8.41 -5.77 0.12
CA VAL A 20 7.08 -5.30 -0.24
C VAL A 20 7.20 -3.90 -0.80
N ARG A 21 6.54 -3.62 -1.92
CA ARG A 21 6.48 -2.28 -2.50
C ARG A 21 5.02 -1.87 -2.72
N VAL A 22 4.68 -0.70 -2.22
CA VAL A 22 3.36 -0.08 -2.38
C VAL A 22 3.51 1.17 -3.22
N ARG A 23 2.72 1.29 -4.29
CA ARG A 23 2.70 2.49 -5.14
C ARG A 23 1.29 3.01 -5.29
N ILE A 24 1.13 4.32 -5.16
CA ILE A 24 -0.13 5.01 -5.41
C ILE A 24 0.08 5.93 -6.61
N GLY A 25 -0.76 5.78 -7.62
CA GLY A 25 -0.77 6.55 -8.85
C GLY A 25 -1.40 7.91 -8.63
N GLN A 26 -1.02 8.87 -9.47
CA GLN A 26 -1.71 10.15 -9.50
C GLN A 26 -3.20 9.95 -9.88
N PRO A 27 -4.12 10.68 -9.23
CA PRO A 27 -5.52 10.68 -9.62
C PRO A 27 -5.66 11.15 -11.07
N ARG A 28 -6.53 10.48 -11.81
CA ARG A 28 -6.81 10.80 -13.22
C ARG A 28 -8.30 10.80 -13.45
N THR A 29 -8.80 11.74 -14.24
CA THR A 29 -10.20 11.71 -14.68
C THR A 29 -10.47 10.42 -15.46
N HIS A 30 -11.58 9.77 -15.15
CA HIS A 30 -12.07 8.58 -15.84
C HIS A 30 -13.60 8.69 -15.98
N ARG A 31 -14.04 9.15 -17.17
CA ARG A 31 -15.44 9.55 -17.42
C ARG A 31 -15.85 10.66 -16.45
N ASP A 32 -16.90 10.44 -15.67
CA ASP A 32 -17.44 11.38 -14.69
C ASP A 32 -16.80 11.22 -13.29
N ASP A 33 -15.91 10.23 -13.12
CA ASP A 33 -15.22 9.92 -11.87
C ASP A 33 -13.72 10.25 -11.94
N CYS A 34 -13.03 10.01 -10.84
CA CYS A 34 -11.58 9.98 -10.76
C CYS A 34 -11.08 8.58 -10.35
N VAL A 35 -9.91 8.20 -10.87
CA VAL A 35 -9.29 6.91 -10.59
C VAL A 35 -7.85 7.07 -10.12
N CYS A 36 -7.49 6.33 -9.07
CA CYS A 36 -6.12 6.16 -8.59
C CYS A 36 -5.69 4.70 -8.78
N ALA A 37 -4.57 4.49 -9.47
CA ALA A 37 -3.98 3.15 -9.53
C ALA A 37 -3.25 2.85 -8.21
N VAL A 38 -3.49 1.70 -7.61
CA VAL A 38 -2.68 1.17 -6.50
C VAL A 38 -1.98 -0.08 -6.98
N GLU A 39 -0.68 -0.16 -6.75
CA GLU A 39 0.08 -1.37 -7.00
C GLU A 39 0.71 -1.88 -5.71
N LEU A 40 0.53 -3.17 -5.45
CA LEU A 40 1.10 -3.87 -4.33
C LEU A 40 1.94 -5.05 -4.85
N ASP A 41 3.23 -4.97 -4.60
CA ASP A 41 4.18 -6.04 -4.85
C ASP A 41 4.54 -6.67 -3.51
N SER A 42 4.16 -7.93 -3.30
CA SER A 42 4.42 -8.66 -2.05
C SER A 42 5.78 -9.37 -2.04
N GLY A 43 6.55 -9.28 -3.14
CA GLY A 43 7.80 -9.98 -3.35
C GLY A 43 7.67 -11.51 -3.44
N SER A 44 6.44 -12.05 -3.47
CA SER A 44 6.14 -13.50 -3.50
C SER A 44 5.40 -13.94 -4.77
N GLY A 45 5.36 -13.08 -5.78
CA GLY A 45 4.57 -13.27 -7.00
C GLY A 45 4.47 -11.99 -7.82
N PRO A 46 3.67 -11.97 -8.90
CA PRO A 46 3.45 -10.76 -9.68
C PRO A 46 2.79 -9.67 -8.83
N ALA A 47 3.20 -8.42 -9.05
CA ALA A 47 2.57 -7.28 -8.40
C ALA A 47 1.09 -7.20 -8.80
N SER A 48 0.21 -7.03 -7.81
CA SER A 48 -1.20 -6.81 -8.06
C SER A 48 -1.46 -5.33 -8.29
N ARG A 49 -2.21 -5.00 -9.34
CA ARG A 49 -2.57 -3.63 -9.67
C ARG A 49 -4.09 -3.48 -9.64
N HIS A 50 -4.53 -2.45 -8.93
CA HIS A 50 -5.94 -2.15 -8.69
C HIS A 50 -6.23 -0.72 -9.13
N GLU A 51 -7.41 -0.49 -9.68
CA GLU A 51 -7.93 0.84 -9.97
C GLU A 51 -8.98 1.17 -8.93
N ILE A 52 -8.72 2.24 -8.16
CA ILE A 52 -9.57 2.68 -7.08
C ILE A 52 -10.31 3.93 -7.54
N HIS A 53 -11.63 3.83 -7.59
CA HIS A 53 -12.51 4.88 -8.09
C HIS A 53 -13.04 5.74 -6.95
N GLY A 54 -13.12 7.05 -7.19
CA GLY A 54 -13.82 8.01 -6.35
C GLY A 54 -14.50 9.06 -7.22
N VAL A 55 -15.51 9.74 -6.68
CA VAL A 55 -16.28 10.78 -7.37
C VAL A 55 -15.45 12.00 -7.74
N ASP A 56 -14.31 12.20 -7.07
CA ASP A 56 -13.32 13.22 -7.38
C ASP A 56 -11.89 12.73 -7.04
N ALA A 57 -10.90 13.56 -7.37
CA ALA A 57 -9.49 13.25 -7.15
C ALA A 57 -9.14 13.06 -5.67
N TRP A 58 -9.79 13.81 -4.78
CA TRP A 58 -9.56 13.72 -3.33
C TRP A 58 -10.06 12.37 -2.80
N GLN A 59 -11.30 12.00 -3.11
CA GLN A 59 -11.89 10.74 -2.69
C GLN A 59 -11.11 9.55 -3.27
N ALA A 60 -10.73 9.60 -4.55
CA ALA A 60 -9.94 8.54 -5.18
C ALA A 60 -8.59 8.32 -4.46
N ILE A 61 -7.90 9.39 -4.05
CA ILE A 61 -6.65 9.30 -3.28
C ILE A 61 -6.90 8.70 -1.89
N VAL A 62 -7.91 9.20 -1.15
CA VAL A 62 -8.22 8.71 0.21
C VAL A 62 -8.59 7.22 0.18
N LEU A 63 -9.42 6.80 -0.77
CA LEU A 63 -9.78 5.39 -0.95
C LEU A 63 -8.56 4.55 -1.35
N ALA A 64 -7.69 5.06 -2.22
CA ALA A 64 -6.47 4.37 -2.62
C ALA A 64 -5.51 4.14 -1.44
N MET A 65 -5.34 5.16 -0.58
CA MET A 65 -4.57 5.04 0.66
C MET A 65 -5.21 4.04 1.63
N GLY A 66 -6.54 4.11 1.82
CA GLY A 66 -7.28 3.17 2.66
C GLY A 66 -7.16 1.72 2.18
N PHE A 67 -7.25 1.49 0.87
CA PHE A 67 -7.02 0.18 0.25
C PHE A 67 -5.61 -0.34 0.52
N ALA A 68 -4.59 0.49 0.29
CA ALA A 68 -3.19 0.12 0.55
C ALA A 68 -2.95 -0.24 2.03
N ARG A 69 -3.51 0.55 2.96
CA ARG A 69 -3.48 0.26 4.40
C ARG A 69 -4.13 -1.08 4.73
N ALA A 70 -5.33 -1.33 4.23
CA ALA A 70 -6.07 -2.57 4.49
C ALA A 70 -5.31 -3.80 3.99
N MET A 71 -4.65 -3.69 2.83
CA MET A 71 -3.81 -4.77 2.29
C MET A 71 -2.59 -5.08 3.15
N LEU A 72 -1.88 -4.05 3.62
CA LEU A 72 -0.75 -4.25 4.53
C LEU A 72 -1.21 -4.79 5.89
N GLN A 73 -2.36 -4.33 6.38
CA GLN A 73 -2.95 -4.85 7.62
C GLN A 73 -3.36 -6.32 7.50
N ALA A 74 -3.79 -6.77 6.32
CA ALA A 74 -4.05 -8.19 6.07
C ALA A 74 -2.78 -9.04 6.20
N GLN A 75 -1.63 -8.54 5.73
CA GLN A 75 -0.33 -9.21 5.92
C GLN A 75 0.03 -9.36 7.40
N LEU A 76 -0.15 -8.29 8.20
CA LEU A 76 0.09 -8.34 9.65
C LEU A 76 -0.82 -9.36 10.35
N ARG A 77 -2.10 -9.41 9.96
CA ARG A 77 -3.06 -10.40 10.49
C ARG A 77 -2.73 -11.85 10.13
N GLN A 78 -1.95 -12.07 9.06
CA GLN A 78 -1.42 -13.39 8.68
C GLN A 78 -0.16 -13.77 9.46
N GLY A 79 0.27 -12.95 10.42
CA GLY A 79 1.46 -13.18 11.23
C GLY A 79 2.75 -12.68 10.59
N HIS A 80 2.68 -11.94 9.47
CA HIS A 80 3.85 -11.31 8.88
C HIS A 80 4.25 -10.08 9.70
N ARG A 81 5.54 -9.77 9.70
CA ARG A 81 6.07 -8.51 10.23
C ARG A 81 6.49 -7.61 9.07
N LEU A 82 6.18 -6.33 9.18
CA LEU A 82 6.67 -5.30 8.27
C LEU A 82 7.75 -4.52 9.00
N LEU A 83 8.88 -4.31 8.35
CA LEU A 83 10.03 -3.59 8.88
C LEU A 83 10.43 -2.49 7.89
N TRP A 84 11.06 -1.45 8.40
CA TRP A 84 11.77 -0.49 7.57
C TRP A 84 12.93 -1.19 6.82
N PRO A 85 13.27 -0.74 5.60
CA PRO A 85 14.31 -1.39 4.81
C PRO A 85 15.72 -1.29 5.41
N ASP A 86 15.99 -0.23 6.17
CA ASP A 86 17.36 0.22 6.46
C ASP A 86 17.84 -0.14 7.88
N ASP A 87 16.94 -0.27 8.87
CA ASP A 87 17.32 -0.38 10.29
C ASP A 87 16.60 -1.50 11.06
N ASP A 88 15.87 -2.37 10.35
CA ASP A 88 15.09 -3.48 10.93
C ASP A 88 14.02 -3.05 11.94
N GLU A 89 13.72 -1.75 12.06
CA GLU A 89 12.71 -1.28 12.98
C GLU A 89 11.31 -1.72 12.52
N PRO A 90 10.44 -2.16 13.46
CA PRO A 90 9.07 -2.49 13.14
C PRO A 90 8.34 -1.31 12.50
N TYR A 91 7.68 -1.59 11.38
CA TYR A 91 6.91 -0.61 10.66
C TYR A 91 5.48 -0.56 11.20
N ALA A 92 5.04 0.57 11.76
CA ALA A 92 3.65 0.76 12.15
C ALA A 92 2.83 1.33 10.97
N LEU A 93 1.64 0.79 10.72
CA LEU A 93 0.79 1.30 9.62
C LEU A 93 0.40 2.76 9.79
N ASP A 94 0.31 3.23 11.03
CA ASP A 94 0.02 4.63 11.35
C ASP A 94 1.14 5.58 10.94
N ASP A 95 2.37 5.09 10.74
CA ASP A 95 3.48 5.89 10.21
C ASP A 95 3.28 6.22 8.72
N LEU A 96 2.54 5.36 7.98
CA LEU A 96 2.23 5.58 6.57
C LEU A 96 0.86 6.21 6.33
N PHE A 97 -0.10 5.84 7.16
CA PHE A 97 -1.49 6.23 7.03
C PHE A 97 -1.95 6.75 8.39
N PRO A 98 -1.59 7.98 8.76
CA PRO A 98 -1.96 8.53 10.04
C PRO A 98 -3.48 8.47 10.20
N SER A 99 -3.93 7.81 11.26
CA SER A 99 -5.32 7.79 11.64
C SER A 99 -5.73 9.21 12.02
N ALA A 100 -6.80 9.75 11.42
CA ALA A 100 -7.43 10.95 11.97
C ALA A 100 -7.95 10.59 13.37
N LYS A 101 -7.32 11.15 14.41
CA LYS A 101 -7.81 11.04 15.79
C LYS A 101 -9.01 11.94 15.99
#